data_AF-M5SU30-F1
#
_entry.id   AF-M5SU30-F1
#
_cell.length_a   1.000
_cell.length_b   1.000
_cell.length_c   1.000
_cell.angle_alpha   90.00
_cell.angle_beta   90.00
_cell.angle_gamma   90.00
#
_symmetry.space_group_name_H-M   'P 1'
#
loop_
_entity.id
_entity.type
_entity.pdbx_description
1 polymer ?
#
loop_
_entity_poly.entity_id
_entity_poly.type
_entity_poly.pdbx_seq_one_letter_code
_entity_poly.pdbx_strand_id
1 'polypeptide(L)'
;MKSRNDSRPGEFFDASSDPVPPDPHTGRESRPFLGIQFRCCRTYGRIYRDSGRTQYKGSCPRCGSRVSVPIGPGGQGSRFFSAG
;
A
#
# COMPACT_ATOMS: atom_id res chain seq x y z
N MET A 1 21.54 -45.53 -41.29
CA MET A 1 20.39 -44.84 -40.68
C MET A 1 20.29 -45.21 -39.20
N LYS A 2 20.46 -44.26 -38.28
CA LYS A 2 20.13 -44.44 -36.85
C LYS A 2 19.36 -43.21 -36.41
N SER A 3 18.03 -43.37 -36.32
CA SER A 3 17.11 -42.36 -35.78
C SER A 3 17.55 -42.00 -34.36
N ARG A 4 17.86 -40.73 -34.11
CA ARG A 4 18.02 -40.20 -32.76
C ARG A 4 16.64 -39.74 -32.30
N ASN A 5 16.09 -40.49 -31.35
CA ASN A 5 14.89 -40.18 -30.61
C ASN A 5 15.15 -38.91 -29.77
N ASP A 6 14.59 -37.77 -30.19
CA ASP A 6 14.62 -36.50 -29.44
C ASP A 6 13.61 -36.59 -28.29
N SER A 7 14.02 -37.20 -27.18
CA SER A 7 13.28 -37.09 -25.93
C SER A 7 13.72 -35.81 -25.23
N ARG A 8 12.92 -34.74 -25.36
CA ARG A 8 13.07 -33.53 -24.56
C ARG A 8 12.89 -33.90 -23.08
N PRO A 9 13.87 -33.68 -22.19
CA PRO A 9 13.70 -33.93 -20.78
C PRO A 9 12.65 -32.96 -20.24
N GLY A 10 11.71 -33.51 -19.46
CA GLY A 10 10.59 -32.78 -18.89
C GLY A 10 11.07 -31.56 -18.12
N GLU A 11 10.53 -30.41 -18.51
CA GLU A 11 10.46 -29.21 -17.67
C GLU A 11 9.63 -29.59 -16.43
N PHE A 12 10.32 -30.03 -15.39
CA PHE A 12 9.74 -30.22 -14.07
C PHE A 12 9.46 -28.83 -13.51
N PHE A 13 8.23 -28.36 -13.70
CA PHE A 13 7.75 -27.11 -13.13
C PHE A 13 7.64 -27.32 -11.61
N ASP A 14 8.73 -27.01 -10.91
CA ASP A 14 8.80 -27.07 -9.45
C ASP A 14 7.97 -25.92 -8.87
N ALA A 15 6.65 -26.13 -8.81
CA ALA A 15 5.69 -25.21 -8.21
C ALA A 15 5.78 -25.17 -6.67
N SER A 16 6.74 -25.89 -6.08
CA SER A 16 6.97 -25.95 -4.64
C SER A 16 8.06 -24.96 -4.25
N SER A 17 7.78 -23.67 -4.40
CA SER A 17 8.55 -22.66 -3.65
C SER A 17 8.22 -22.84 -2.18
N ASP A 18 9.08 -23.56 -1.44
CA ASP A 18 9.02 -23.60 0.02
C ASP A 18 8.93 -22.15 0.54
N PRO A 19 7.99 -21.84 1.45
CA PRO A 19 7.87 -20.49 1.96
C PRO A 19 9.16 -20.11 2.69
N VAL A 20 9.92 -19.17 2.12
CA VAL A 20 11.07 -18.56 2.81
C VAL A 20 10.55 -17.98 4.12
N PRO A 21 11.08 -18.40 5.28
CA PRO A 21 10.60 -17.90 6.57
C PRO A 21 10.75 -16.37 6.61
N PRO A 22 9.72 -15.65 7.08
CA PRO A 22 9.75 -14.20 7.11
C PRO A 22 10.91 -13.74 7.99
N ASP A 23 11.77 -12.88 7.44
CA ASP A 23 12.88 -12.28 8.19
C ASP A 23 12.33 -11.49 9.40
N PRO A 24 12.72 -11.83 10.64
CA PRO A 24 12.18 -11.23 11.86
C PRO A 24 12.55 -9.75 12.04
N HIS A 25 13.43 -9.19 11.18
CA HIS A 25 13.86 -7.80 11.21
C HIS A 25 13.12 -6.92 10.20
N THR A 26 12.15 -7.45 9.46
CA THR A 26 11.25 -6.63 8.63
C THR A 26 10.09 -6.07 9.43
N GLY A 27 10.40 -5.37 10.53
CA GLY A 27 9.47 -4.50 11.22
C GLY A 27 9.04 -3.38 10.28
N ARG A 28 8.03 -3.62 9.44
CA ARG A 28 7.38 -2.59 8.62
C ARG A 28 6.78 -1.59 9.60
N GLU A 29 7.52 -0.53 9.92
CA GLU A 29 7.02 0.56 10.75
C GLU A 29 5.69 1.01 10.15
N SER A 30 4.62 0.83 10.92
CA SER A 30 3.27 1.16 10.48
C SER A 30 3.19 2.65 10.26
N ARG A 31 3.24 3.07 8.99
CA ARG A 31 3.19 4.49 8.63
C ARG A 31 1.89 5.09 9.18
N PRO A 32 1.95 6.18 9.95
CA PRO A 32 0.76 6.80 10.49
C PRO A 32 -0.16 7.25 9.35
N PHE A 33 -1.42 6.86 9.46
CA PHE A 33 -2.47 7.18 8.49
C PHE A 33 -3.60 7.95 9.17
N LEU A 34 -4.26 8.79 8.39
CA LEU A 34 -5.49 9.48 8.74
C LEU A 34 -6.63 8.91 7.89
N GLY A 35 -7.76 8.60 8.52
CA GLY A 35 -8.98 8.27 7.81
C GLY A 35 -9.69 9.53 7.34
N ILE A 36 -10.08 9.59 6.07
CA ILE A 36 -10.80 10.74 5.53
C ILE A 36 -12.00 10.31 4.69
N GLN A 37 -13.14 10.94 4.94
CA GLN A 37 -14.31 10.87 4.08
C GLN A 37 -14.23 11.98 3.04
N PHE A 38 -14.04 11.59 1.78
CA PHE A 38 -14.08 12.47 0.64
C PHE A 38 -15.52 12.84 0.30
N ARG A 39 -15.90 14.10 0.53
CA ARG A 39 -17.26 14.59 0.28
C ARG A 39 -17.60 14.63 -1.22
N CYS A 40 -16.61 14.86 -2.07
CA CYS A 40 -16.76 14.93 -3.53
C CYS A 40 -17.37 13.66 -4.15
N CYS A 41 -16.91 12.47 -3.72
CA CYS A 41 -17.42 11.18 -4.22
C CYS A 41 -18.09 10.34 -3.13
N ARG A 42 -18.29 10.92 -1.93
CA ARG A 42 -18.80 10.25 -0.73
C ARG A 42 -18.08 8.93 -0.41
N THR A 43 -16.78 8.87 -0.70
CA THR A 43 -15.95 7.68 -0.46
C THR A 43 -15.08 7.88 0.77
N TYR A 44 -14.83 6.81 1.50
CA TYR A 44 -13.84 6.82 2.57
C TYR A 44 -12.50 6.36 2.02
N GLY A 45 -11.41 6.94 2.53
CA GLY A 45 -10.06 6.54 2.18
C GLY A 45 -9.06 6.91 3.25
N ARG A 46 -7.79 6.64 2.97
CA ARG A 46 -6.68 6.90 3.88
C ARG A 46 -5.72 7.87 3.23
N ILE A 47 -5.22 8.80 4.04
CA ILE A 47 -4.15 9.72 3.66
C ILE A 47 -2.99 9.54 4.62
N TYR A 48 -1.79 9.76 4.12
CA TYR A 48 -0.57 9.46 4.86
C TYR A 48 0.15 10.75 5.23
N ARG A 49 0.90 10.67 6.33
CA ARG A 49 1.72 11.79 6.75
C ARG A 49 2.81 12.04 5.70
N ASP A 50 3.00 13.31 5.37
CA ASP A 50 4.09 13.76 4.51
C ASP A 50 5.45 13.53 5.18
N SER A 51 6.52 13.49 4.39
CA SER A 51 7.89 13.26 4.89
C SER A 51 8.29 14.32 5.93
N GLY A 52 7.88 15.58 5.72
CA GLY A 52 8.11 16.70 6.64
C GLY A 52 7.30 16.65 7.93
N ARG A 53 6.40 15.68 8.11
CA ARG A 53 5.55 15.51 9.31
C ARG A 53 4.71 16.74 9.70
N THR A 54 4.50 17.67 8.77
CA THR A 54 3.71 18.89 8.95
C THR A 54 2.26 18.76 8.52
N GLN A 55 1.94 17.77 7.68
CA GLN A 55 0.59 17.56 7.15
C GLN A 55 0.38 16.12 6.69
N TYR A 56 -0.88 15.71 6.61
CA TYR A 56 -1.30 14.50 5.91
C TYR A 56 -1.76 14.87 4.50
N LYS A 57 -1.26 14.14 3.50
CA LYS A 57 -1.60 14.36 2.09
C LYS A 57 -2.17 13.09 1.48
N GLY A 58 -3.10 13.26 0.55
CA GLY A 58 -3.57 12.19 -0.31
C GLY A 58 -4.55 12.69 -1.37
N SER A 59 -5.27 11.75 -1.98
CA SER A 59 -6.23 12.07 -3.03
C SER A 59 -7.44 11.15 -2.98
N CYS A 60 -8.57 11.64 -3.48
CA CYS A 60 -9.77 10.84 -3.63
C CYS A 60 -9.52 9.73 -4.66
N PRO A 61 -9.77 8.45 -4.34
CA PRO A 61 -9.54 7.34 -5.26
C PRO A 61 -10.50 7.32 -6.47
N ARG A 62 -11.55 8.16 -6.46
CA ARG A 62 -12.57 8.22 -7.51
C ARG A 62 -12.33 9.35 -8.51
N CYS A 63 -12.14 10.58 -8.02
CA CYS A 63 -11.98 11.77 -8.86
C CYS A 63 -10.56 12.37 -8.84
N GLY A 64 -9.66 11.88 -7.98
CA GLY A 64 -8.31 12.42 -7.84
C GLY A 64 -8.23 13.76 -7.10
N SER A 65 -9.32 14.27 -6.49
CA SER A 65 -9.29 15.48 -5.68
C SER A 65 -8.22 15.38 -4.60
N ARG A 66 -7.26 16.30 -4.60
CA ARG A 66 -6.18 16.35 -3.62
C ARG A 66 -6.70 16.88 -2.29
N VAL A 67 -6.19 16.32 -1.20
CA VAL A 67 -6.52 16.78 0.15
C VAL A 67 -5.24 16.89 0.99
N SER A 68 -5.17 17.94 1.79
CA SER A 68 -4.08 18.22 2.71
C SER A 68 -4.66 18.63 4.06
N VAL A 69 -4.29 17.90 5.11
CA VAL A 69 -4.69 18.18 6.49
C VAL A 69 -3.45 18.58 7.29
N PRO A 70 -3.29 19.85 7.69
CA PRO A 70 -2.14 20.30 8.45
C PRO A 70 -2.14 19.73 9.88
N ILE A 71 -0.95 19.49 10.42
CA ILE A 71 -0.73 19.01 11.79
C ILE A 71 -0.36 20.23 12.63
N GLY A 72 -1.32 20.74 13.42
CA GLY A 72 -1.10 21.86 14.33
C GLY A 72 -0.38 21.47 15.64
N PRO A 73 0.21 22.45 16.35
CA PRO A 73 0.77 22.22 17.69
C PRO A 73 -0.37 21.82 18.64
N GLY A 74 -0.28 20.61 19.20
CA GLY A 74 -1.34 20.04 20.04
C GLY A 74 -2.13 18.88 19.40
N GLY A 75 -1.78 18.48 18.17
CA GLY A 75 -2.17 17.20 17.54
C GLY A 75 -3.56 16.70 17.89
N GLN A 76 -4.58 17.06 17.11
CA GLN A 76 -5.94 16.60 17.36
C GLN A 76 -5.97 15.05 17.34
N GLY A 77 -6.43 14.43 18.44
CA GLY A 77 -6.48 12.97 18.60
C GLY A 77 -7.51 12.26 17.70
N SER A 78 -8.35 13.02 17.01
CA SER A 78 -9.29 12.50 16.01
C SER A 78 -8.53 11.95 14.82
N ARG A 79 -8.83 10.71 14.43
CA ARG A 79 -8.25 10.04 13.24
C ARG A 79 -9.21 10.01 12.04
N PHE A 80 -10.38 10.62 12.18
CA PHE A 80 -11.45 10.61 11.19
C PHE A 80 -11.82 12.05 10.84
N PHE A 81 -11.63 12.41 9.57
CA PHE A 81 -11.95 13.73 9.05
C PHE A 81 -12.90 13.62 7.86
N SER A 82 -13.62 14.70 7.58
CA SER A 82 -14.38 14.85 6.35
C SER A 82 -13.81 16.04 5.57
N ALA A 83 -13.53 15.86 4.29
CA ALA A 83 -13.03 16.93 3.43
C ALA A 83 -13.52 16.75 2.00
N GLY A 84 -13.76 17.86 1.30
CA GLY A 84 -14.21 17.89 -0.08
C GLY A 84 -15.38 18.84 -0.29
#